data_AF-A0A821N4N8-F1
#
_entry.id   AF-A0A821N4N8-F1
#
_cell.length_a   1.000
_cell.length_b   1.000
_cell.length_c   1.000
_cell.angle_alpha   90.00
_cell.angle_beta   90.00
_cell.angle_gamma   90.00
#
_symmetry.space_group_name_H-M   'P 1'
#
loop_
_entity.id
_entity.type
_entity.pdbx_description
1 polymer ?
#
loop_
_entity_poly.entity_id
_entity_poly.type
_entity_poly.pdbx_seq_one_letter_code
_entity_poly.pdbx_strand_id
1 'polypeptide(L)' 'VVYTDMRPVPLHHYIYPAGADGLHLVVDETGKFREDNFSAAMATLRDVGDAAKGDKRGRRGGF' A
#
# COMPACT_ATOMS: atom_id res chain seq x y z
N VAL A 1 -32.94 18.40 0.22
CA VAL A 1 -31.66 17.87 -0.30
C VAL A 1 -31.61 16.40 0.08
N VAL A 2 -31.45 15.49 -0.88
CA VAL A 2 -31.36 14.05 -0.61
C VAL A 2 -29.90 13.64 -0.74
N TYR A 3 -29.34 13.07 0.32
CA TYR A 3 -27.97 12.55 0.41
C TYR A 3 -28.05 11.05 0.73
N THR A 4 -27.24 10.22 0.07
CA THR A 4 -27.19 8.78 0.34
C THR A 4 -25.79 8.24 0.15
N ASP A 5 -25.33 7.45 1.11
CA ASP A 5 -24.07 6.71 1.08
C ASP A 5 -24.26 5.28 0.52
N MET A 6 -25.47 4.94 0.05
CA MET A 6 -25.79 3.58 -0.40
C MET A 6 -25.05 3.23 -1.69
N ARG A 7 -24.19 2.20 -1.62
CA ARG A 7 -23.52 1.62 -2.78
C ARG A 7 -24.11 0.25 -3.09
N PRO A 8 -24.82 0.06 -4.23
CA PRO A 8 -25.44 -1.21 -4.61
C PRO A 8 -24.44 -2.35 -4.83
N VAL A 9 -23.18 -2.00 -5.10
CA VAL A 9 -22.06 -2.94 -5.17
C VAL A 9 -21.05 -2.52 -4.12
N PRO A 10 -20.73 -3.37 -3.13
CA PRO A 10 -19.76 -3.05 -2.12
C PRO A 10 -18.33 -3.01 -2.71
N LEU A 11 -17.46 -2.17 -2.15
CA LEU A 11 -16.11 -1.93 -2.66
C LEU A 11 -15.07 -2.54 -1.73
N HIS A 12 -14.06 -3.17 -2.33
CA HIS A 12 -12.84 -3.59 -1.64
C HIS A 12 -11.73 -2.58 -1.89
N HIS A 13 -11.07 -2.11 -0.84
CA HIS A 13 -9.86 -1.30 -0.99
C HIS A 13 -8.62 -2.16 -0.75
N TYR A 14 -7.79 -2.27 -1.78
CA TYR A 14 -6.50 -2.97 -1.73
C TYR A 14 -5.34 -1.98 -1.84
N ILE A 15 -4.25 -2.27 -1.14
CA ILE A 15 -2.97 -1.59 -1.28
C ILE A 15 -1.97 -2.54 -1.91
N TYR A 16 -1.28 -2.04 -2.94
CA TYR A 16 -0.15 -2.72 -3.57
C TYR A 16 1.11 -1.87 -3.34
N PRO A 17 1.96 -2.24 -2.37
CA PRO A 17 3.22 -1.54 -2.12
C PRO A 17 4.18 -1.75 -3.28
N ALA A 18 4.89 -0.70 -3.70
CA ALA A 18 5.91 -0.82 -4.74
C ALA A 18 7.01 -1.80 -4.28
N GLY A 19 7.19 -2.88 -5.03
CA GLY A 19 8.19 -3.93 -4.80
C GLY A 19 7.85 -4.94 -3.70
N ALA A 20 6.61 -4.96 -3.19
CA ALA A 20 6.08 -6.07 -2.42
C ALA A 20 5.39 -7.08 -3.35
N ASP A 21 5.44 -8.36 -2.99
CA ASP A 21 4.79 -9.44 -3.73
C ASP A 21 3.45 -9.80 -3.07
N GLY A 22 2.48 -8.87 -3.14
CA GLY A 22 1.17 -9.09 -2.53
C GLY A 22 0.21 -7.89 -2.54
N LEU A 23 -1.08 -8.20 -2.66
CA LEU A 23 -2.19 -7.26 -2.47
C LEU A 23 -2.67 -7.31 -1.01
N HIS A 24 -2.64 -6.18 -0.33
CA HIS A 24 -3.13 -6.06 1.04
C HIS A 24 -4.54 -5.46 1.07
N LEU A 25 -5.55 -6.26 1.43
CA LEU A 25 -6.92 -5.78 1.64
C LEU A 25 -6.98 -4.93 2.92
N VAL A 26 -7.25 -3.64 2.78
CA VAL A 26 -7.32 -2.69 3.90
C VAL A 26 -8.74 -2.30 4.27
N VAL A 27 -9.68 -2.35 3.33
CA VAL A 27 -11.11 -2.13 3.63
C VAL A 27 -11.91 -3.22 2.95
N ASP A 28 -12.68 -3.94 3.76
CA ASP A 28 -13.61 -4.97 3.33
C ASP A 28 -14.94 -4.36 2.85
N GLU A 29 -15.79 -5.14 2.19
CA GLU A 29 -17.11 -4.73 1.66
C GLU A 29 -18.04 -4.13 2.71
N THR A 30 -17.82 -4.48 3.97
CA THR A 30 -18.56 -4.01 5.15
C THR A 30 -18.06 -2.66 5.67
N GLY A 31 -17.06 -2.05 5.02
CA GLY A 31 -16.44 -0.80 5.44
C GLY A 31 -15.49 -0.94 6.63
N LYS A 32 -15.19 -2.16 7.07
CA LYS A 32 -14.30 -2.42 8.20
C LYS A 32 -12.85 -2.22 7.77
N PHE A 33 -12.20 -1.23 8.36
CA PHE A 33 -10.77 -0.98 8.17
C PHE A 33 -9.93 -2.04 8.89
N ARG A 34 -9.01 -2.68 8.16
CA ARG A 34 -8.07 -3.67 8.67
C ARG A 34 -6.70 -3.02 8.85
N GLU A 35 -6.51 -2.42 10.02
CA GLU A 35 -5.29 -1.68 10.37
C GLU A 35 -4.05 -2.56 10.35
N ASP A 36 -4.15 -3.84 10.74
CA ASP A 36 -3.04 -4.80 10.69
C ASP A 36 -2.49 -4.96 9.27
N ASN A 37 -3.39 -5.08 8.27
CA ASN A 37 -3.02 -5.20 6.86
C ASN A 37 -2.45 -3.89 6.33
N PHE A 38 -2.96 -2.74 6.78
CA PHE A 38 -2.41 -1.43 6.44
C PHE A 38 -0.99 -1.27 6.99
N SER A 39 -0.77 -1.65 8.25
CA SER A 39 0.54 -1.60 8.90
C SER A 39 1.54 -2.53 8.21
N ALA A 40 1.13 -3.75 7.85
CA ALA A 40 1.96 -4.69 7.09
C ALA A 40 2.32 -4.16 5.68
N ALA A 41 1.37 -3.55 4.98
CA ALA A 41 1.61 -2.91 3.68
C ALA A 41 2.58 -1.70 3.79
N MET A 42 2.48 -0.93 4.87
CA MET A 42 3.40 0.18 5.13
C MET A 42 4.78 -0.27 5.58
N ALA A 43 4.88 -1.39 6.30
CA ALA A 43 6.16 -2.00 6.69
C ALA A 43 6.90 -2.53 5.44
N THR A 44 6.22 -3.28 4.57
CA THR A 44 6.81 -3.75 3.31
C THR A 44 7.23 -2.60 2.40
N LEU A 45 6.44 -1.52 2.33
CA LEU A 45 6.83 -0.29 1.61
C LEU A 45 8.13 0.32 2.18
N ARG A 46 8.29 0.34 3.51
CA ARG A 46 9.51 0.86 4.16
C ARG A 46 10.71 -0.04 3.88
N ASP A 47 10.57 -1.35 4.00
CA ASP A 47 11.64 -2.30 3.74
C ASP A 47 12.12 -2.22 2.28
N VAL A 48 11.18 -2.14 1.34
CA VAL A 48 11.51 -1.93 -0.09
C VAL A 48 12.05 -0.53 -0.34
N GLY A 49 11.51 0.50 0.32
CA GLY A 49 11.99 1.87 0.20
C GLY A 49 13.43 2.06 0.70
N ASP A 50 13.82 1.36 1.76
CA ASP A 50 15.20 1.32 2.25
C ASP A 50 16.10 0.47 1.36
N ALA A 51 15.60 -0.65 0.80
CA ALA A 51 16.33 -1.42 -0.22
C ALA A 51 16.56 -0.60 -1.50
N ALA A 52 15.58 0.19 -1.94
CA ALA A 52 15.66 1.08 -3.11
C ALA A 52 16.56 2.30 -2.86
N LYS A 53 16.68 2.77 -1.61
CA LYS A 53 17.68 3.79 -1.21
C LYS A 53 19.12 3.28 -1.24
N GLY A 54 19.32 1.96 -1.34
CA GLY A 54 20.62 1.33 -1.57
C GLY A 54 21.26 1.69 -2.92
N ASP A 55 20.48 2.16 -3.90
CA ASP A 55 20.98 2.58 -5.21
C ASP A 55 21.51 4.03 -5.25
N LYS A 56 22.07 4.49 -4.13
CA LYS A 56 22.94 5.67 -4.07
C LYS A 56 24.42 5.29 -3.99
N ARG A 57 24.80 4.11 -4.48
CA ARG A 57 26.18 3.59 -4.43
C ARG A 57 26.80 3.38 -5.81
N GLY A 58 26.31 4.07 -6.85
CA GLY A 58 26.84 4.00 -8.21
C GLY A 58 27.53 5.27 -8.74
N ARG A 59 27.48 6.42 -8.06
CA ARG A 59 28.02 7.69 -8.61
C ARG A 59 29.31 8.16 -7.94
N ARG A 60 30.31 7.29 -7.89
CA ARG A 60 31.66 7.66 -7.47
C ARG A 60 32.70 6.82 -8.24
N GLY A 61 33.06 7.27 -9.45
CA GLY A 61 34.20 6.74 -10.18
C GLY A 61 34.12 6.94 -11.70
N GLY A 62 35.08 7.69 -12.26
CA GLY A 62 35.42 7.61 -13.68
C GLY A 62 35.61 8.97 -14.37
N PHE A 63 36.88 9.39 -14.43
CA PHE A 63 37.49 10.57 -15.06
C PHE A 63 37.44 11.89 -14.29
#